data_AF-A0A0U3EUQ4-F1
#
_entry.id   AF-A0A0U3EUQ4-F1
#
_cell.length_a   1.000
_cell.length_b   1.000
_cell.length_c   1.000
_cell.angle_alpha   90.00
_cell.angle_beta   90.00
_cell.angle_gamma   90.00
#
_symmetry.space_group_name_H-M   'P 1'
#
loop_
_entity.id
_entity.type
_entity.pdbx_description
1 polymer ?
#
loop_
_entity_poly.entity_id
_entity_poly.type
_entity_poly.pdbx_seq_one_letter_code
_entity_poly.pdbx_strand_id
1 'polypeptide(L)'
;MKKTFAVSKVRLDAGGRITAVLWGPVDTEKNAWAAPEVEVPVSKAVKAIRAGAPVFALFPSTHGHIPDRQFMVADYEGGRATIVMDGPATHEREVHDMDRLA
;
A
#
# COMPACT_ATOMS: atom_id res chain seq x y z
N MET A 1 2.96 -11.46 17.07
CA MET A 1 2.61 -11.39 15.64
C MET A 1 2.59 -9.93 15.22
N LYS A 2 3.21 -9.54 14.10
CA LYS A 2 3.19 -8.15 13.64
C LYS A 2 1.84 -7.86 12.97
N LYS A 3 1.31 -6.64 13.13
CA LYS A 3 0.06 -6.24 12.48
C LYS A 3 0.26 -6.23 10.96
N THR A 4 -0.73 -6.77 10.24
CA THR A 4 -0.81 -6.67 8.78
C THR A 4 -1.61 -5.43 8.41
N PHE A 5 -1.16 -4.72 7.39
CA PHE A 5 -1.85 -3.56 6.84
C PHE A 5 -2.23 -3.81 5.39
N ALA A 6 -3.21 -3.06 4.91
CA ALA A 6 -3.59 -3.04 3.51
C ALA A 6 -3.78 -1.60 3.05
N VAL A 7 -3.37 -1.31 1.81
CA VAL A 7 -3.48 0.01 1.16
C VAL A 7 -4.53 -0.09 0.06
N SER A 8 -5.58 0.71 0.16
CA SER A 8 -6.65 0.77 -0.85
C SER A 8 -6.46 1.91 -1.84
N LYS A 9 -5.86 3.02 -1.40
CA LYS A 9 -5.64 4.20 -2.24
C LYS A 9 -4.25 4.77 -2.09
N VAL A 10 -3.79 5.42 -3.15
CA VAL A 10 -2.48 6.08 -3.19
C VAL A 10 -2.60 7.50 -3.74
N ARG A 11 -1.73 8.39 -3.26
CA ARG A 11 -1.42 9.68 -3.90
C ARG A 11 -0.08 9.56 -4.59
N LEU A 12 0.01 9.95 -5.86
CA LEU A 12 1.27 9.96 -6.61
C LEU A 12 1.81 11.39 -6.78
N ASP A 13 3.14 11.53 -6.82
CA ASP A 13 3.77 12.74 -7.33
C ASP A 13 3.84 12.73 -8.87
N ALA A 14 4.35 13.81 -9.46
CA ALA A 14 4.52 13.95 -10.92
C ALA A 14 5.46 12.89 -11.54
N GLY A 15 6.29 12.21 -10.74
CA GLY A 15 7.15 11.12 -11.16
C GLY A 15 6.53 9.73 -10.95
N GLY A 16 5.26 9.66 -10.56
CA GLY A 16 4.56 8.39 -10.31
C GLY A 16 4.90 7.74 -8.97
N ARG A 17 5.59 8.43 -8.06
CA ARG A 17 5.97 7.87 -6.76
C ARG A 17 4.86 8.07 -5.74
N ILE A 18 4.63 7.06 -4.90
CA ILE A 18 3.65 7.16 -3.82
C ILE A 18 4.14 8.17 -2.76
N THR A 19 3.28 9.14 -2.43
CA THR A 19 3.54 10.19 -1.43
C THR A 19 2.63 10.09 -0.20
N ALA A 20 1.42 9.54 -0.37
CA ALA A 20 0.48 9.23 0.69
C ALA A 20 -0.33 7.99 0.34
N VAL A 21 -0.90 7.35 1.36
CA VAL A 21 -1.73 6.14 1.22
C VAL A 21 -2.98 6.24 2.09
N LEU A 22 -4.11 5.73 1.60
CA LEU A 22 -5.22 5.32 2.45
C LEU A 22 -4.97 3.87 2.85
N TRP A 23 -4.78 3.62 4.15
CA TRP A 23 -4.44 2.29 4.63
C TRP A 23 -5.07 1.99 5.99
N GLY A 24 -5.13 0.73 6.36
CA GLY A 24 -5.64 0.30 7.67
C GLY A 24 -5.07 -1.06 8.07
N PRO A 25 -5.12 -1.41 9.37
CA PRO A 25 -4.82 -2.77 9.80
C PRO A 25 -5.94 -3.71 9.35
N VAL A 26 -5.58 -4.93 8.97
CA VAL A 26 -6.53 -5.98 8.54
C VAL A 26 -6.50 -7.17 9.49
N ASP A 27 -7.66 -7.79 9.66
CA ASP A 27 -7.83 -9.12 10.21
C ASP A 27 -7.80 -10.11 9.03
N THR A 28 -6.67 -10.80 8.87
CA THR A 28 -6.45 -11.73 7.76
C THR A 28 -7.23 -13.04 7.92
N GLU A 29 -7.71 -13.37 9.12
CA GLU A 29 -8.55 -14.55 9.36
C GLU A 29 -9.98 -14.28 8.90
N LYS A 30 -10.47 -13.06 9.11
CA LYS A 30 -11.81 -12.64 8.72
C LYS A 30 -11.89 -11.99 7.35
N ASN A 31 -10.75 -11.76 6.69
CA ASN A 31 -10.64 -10.99 5.46
C ASN A 31 -11.36 -9.63 5.56
N ALA A 32 -11.12 -8.91 6.64
CA ALA A 32 -11.82 -7.66 6.96
C ALA A 32 -10.88 -6.61 7.55
N TRP A 33 -11.29 -5.34 7.50
CA TRP A 33 -10.60 -4.27 8.21
C TRP A 33 -10.70 -4.49 9.73
N ALA A 34 -9.56 -4.47 10.42
CA ALA A 34 -9.51 -4.54 11.89
C ALA A 34 -9.75 -3.18 12.55
N ALA A 35 -9.52 -2.09 11.80
CA ALA A 35 -9.87 -0.73 12.17
C ALA A 35 -10.15 0.09 10.89
N PRO A 36 -10.85 1.23 10.99
CA PRO A 36 -11.07 2.11 9.85
C PRO A 36 -9.75 2.53 9.18
N GLU A 37 -9.82 2.72 7.87
CA GLU A 37 -8.71 3.23 7.09
C GLU A 37 -8.41 4.69 7.44
N VAL A 38 -7.15 5.08 7.29
CA VAL A 38 -6.67 6.43 7.55
C VAL A 38 -5.73 6.86 6.43
N GLU A 39 -5.84 8.12 6.01
CA GLU A 39 -4.85 8.71 5.10
C GLU A 39 -3.59 9.06 5.90
N VAL A 40 -2.43 8.59 5.41
CA VAL A 40 -1.12 8.90 6.02
C VAL A 40 -0.07 9.20 4.97
N PRO A 41 0.99 9.97 5.31
CA PRO A 41 2.15 10.08 4.44
C PRO A 41 2.83 8.72 4.24
N VAL A 42 3.43 8.50 3.07
CA VAL A 42 4.09 7.23 2.70
C VAL A 42 5.18 6.81 3.70
N SER A 43 5.78 7.77 4.42
CA SER A 43 6.77 7.51 5.47
C SER A 43 6.24 6.62 6.60
N LYS A 44 4.93 6.61 6.88
CA LYS A 44 4.32 5.70 7.86
C LYS A 44 4.30 4.26 7.35
N ALA A 45 3.97 4.05 6.08
CA ALA A 45 4.03 2.73 5.44
C ALA A 45 5.47 2.23 5.37
N VAL A 46 6.42 3.08 4.96
CA VAL A 46 7.87 2.75 4.97
C VAL A 46 8.32 2.31 6.37
N LYS A 47 7.96 3.06 7.42
CA LYS A 47 8.30 2.71 8.80
C LYS A 47 7.73 1.36 9.21
N ALA A 48 6.49 1.05 8.83
CA ALA A 48 5.86 -0.23 9.15
C ALA A 48 6.55 -1.40 8.43
N ILE A 49 6.83 -1.28 7.13
CA ILE A 49 7.55 -2.30 6.37
C ILE A 49 8.96 -2.52 6.93
N ARG A 50 9.70 -1.45 7.26
CA ARG A 50 11.02 -1.55 7.92
C ARG A 50 10.94 -2.20 9.31
N ALA A 51 9.85 -1.98 10.04
CA ALA A 51 9.56 -2.68 11.28
C ALA A 51 9.11 -4.14 11.05
N GLY A 52 9.02 -4.60 9.80
CA GLY A 52 8.65 -5.94 9.34
C GLY A 52 7.15 -6.23 9.35
N ALA A 53 6.30 -5.20 9.33
CA ALA A 53 4.87 -5.38 9.13
C ALA A 53 4.59 -5.68 7.65
N PRO A 54 3.82 -6.73 7.32
CA PRO A 54 3.33 -6.94 5.96
C PRO A 54 2.35 -5.83 5.57
N VAL A 55 2.49 -5.30 4.35
CA VAL A 55 1.60 -4.28 3.80
C VAL A 55 1.17 -4.72 2.40
N PHE A 56 -0.12 -4.91 2.16
CA PHE A 56 -0.64 -5.43 0.89
C PHE A 56 -1.35 -4.35 0.06
N ALA A 57 -1.26 -4.47 -1.27
CA ALA A 57 -2.09 -3.69 -2.19
C ALA A 57 -3.50 -4.28 -2.27
N LEU A 58 -4.51 -3.41 -2.22
CA LEU A 58 -5.90 -3.73 -2.49
C LEU A 58 -6.31 -3.03 -3.79
N PHE A 59 -6.64 -3.80 -4.81
CA PHE A 59 -7.09 -3.26 -6.09
C PHE A 59 -8.61 -3.16 -6.14
N PRO A 60 -9.18 -2.09 -6.72
CA PRO A 60 -10.61 -1.99 -6.93
C PRO A 60 -11.09 -3.14 -7.83
N SER A 61 -12.30 -3.63 -7.55
CA SER A 61 -12.96 -4.69 -8.29
C SER A 61 -14.47 -4.45 -8.29
N THR A 62 -15.22 -5.19 -9.10
CA THR A 62 -16.69 -5.07 -9.16
C THR A 62 -17.38 -5.33 -7.81
N HIS A 63 -16.73 -6.02 -6.87
CA HIS A 63 -17.30 -6.39 -5.57
C HIS A 63 -16.51 -5.82 -4.38
N GLY A 64 -15.83 -4.68 -4.55
CA GLY A 64 -15.02 -4.04 -3.50
C GLY A 64 -13.54 -4.09 -3.87
N HIS A 65 -12.70 -4.70 -3.04
CA HIS A 65 -11.27 -4.79 -3.33
C HIS A 65 -10.73 -6.22 -3.29
N ILE A 66 -9.74 -6.50 -4.13
CA ILE A 66 -9.02 -7.77 -4.16
C ILE A 66 -7.59 -7.55 -3.64
N PRO A 67 -7.13 -8.31 -2.64
CA PRO A 67 -5.74 -8.27 -2.22
C PRO A 67 -4.84 -8.85 -3.30
N ASP A 68 -3.70 -8.19 -3.52
CA ASP A 68 -2.68 -8.63 -4.45
C ASP A 68 -1.31 -8.65 -3.75
N ARG A 69 -0.28 -8.09 -4.38
CA ARG A 69 1.11 -8.21 -3.93
C ARG A 69 1.39 -7.31 -2.71
N GLN A 70 2.43 -7.70 -1.98
CA GLN A 70 2.96 -6.88 -0.89
C GLN A 70 3.69 -5.65 -1.45
N PHE A 71 3.70 -4.59 -0.65
CA PHE A 71 4.61 -3.48 -0.85
C PHE A 71 5.96 -3.76 -0.20
N MET A 72 7.02 -3.33 -0.87
CA MET A 72 8.38 -3.26 -0.36
C MET A 72 8.87 -1.81 -0.36
N VAL A 73 9.90 -1.52 0.44
CA VAL A 73 10.51 -0.18 0.46
C VAL A 73 11.45 -0.03 -0.74
N ALA A 74 11.29 1.07 -1.47
CA ALA A 74 12.26 1.52 -2.46
C ALA A 74 13.00 2.75 -1.91
N ASP A 75 14.31 2.65 -1.78
CA ASP A 75 15.19 3.73 -1.37
C ASP A 75 15.73 4.47 -2.61
N TYR A 76 15.70 5.80 -2.55
CA TYR A 76 16.24 6.69 -3.57
C TYR A 76 17.40 7.51 -2.99
N GLU A 77 18.17 8.12 -3.90
CA GLU A 77 19.22 9.06 -3.53
C GLU A 77 18.70 10.21 -2.66
N GLY A 78 19.56 10.72 -1.79
CA GLY A 78 19.22 11.77 -0.84
C GLY A 78 18.39 11.29 0.37
N GLY A 79 18.38 9.98 0.64
CA GLY A 79 17.72 9.40 1.82
C GLY A 79 16.19 9.38 1.74
N ARG A 80 15.63 9.54 0.53
CA ARG A 80 14.19 9.47 0.30
C ARG A 80 13.77 8.01 0.14
N ALA A 81 12.60 7.65 0.67
CA ALA A 81 12.05 6.32 0.54
C ALA A 81 10.56 6.40 0.18
N THR A 82 10.10 5.47 -0.66
CA THR A 82 8.68 5.22 -0.94
C THR A 82 8.38 3.72 -0.80
N ILE A 83 7.17 3.32 -1.15
CA ILE A 83 6.78 1.92 -1.29
C ILE A 83 6.51 1.60 -2.76
N VAL A 84 6.87 0.39 -3.19
CA VAL A 84 6.60 -0.16 -4.52
C VAL A 84 6.06 -1.57 -4.37
N MET A 85 5.30 -2.05 -5.35
CA MET A 85 4.80 -3.43 -5.32
C MET A 85 5.93 -4.41 -5.59
N ASP A 86 6.00 -5.46 -4.76
CA ASP A 86 6.97 -6.55 -4.91
C ASP A 86 6.60 -7.44 -6.12
N GLY A 87 7.62 -8.00 -6.78
CA GLY A 87 7.47 -8.87 -7.94
C GLY A 87 7.23 -8.16 -9.29
N PRO A 88 7.12 -8.93 -10.39
CA PRO A 88 7.02 -8.40 -11.75
C PRO A 88 5.72 -7.61 -11.97
N ALA A 89 5.72 -6.69 -12.93
CA ALA A 89 4.49 -6.01 -13.36
C ALA A 89 3.40 -7.03 -13.76
N THR A 90 2.17 -6.77 -13.35
CA THR A 90 0.99 -7.59 -13.69
C THR A 90 -0.03 -6.65 -14.33
N HIS A 91 -0.59 -7.05 -15.47
CA HIS A 91 -1.58 -6.26 -16.21
C HIS A 91 -2.77 -5.89 -15.30
N GLU A 92 -3.20 -4.62 -15.34
CA GLU A 92 -4.28 -4.04 -14.52
C GLU A 92 -4.06 -4.10 -13.00
N ARG A 93 -2.83 -4.45 -12.57
CA ARG A 93 -2.45 -4.58 -11.17
C ARG A 93 -1.10 -3.91 -10.93
N GLU A 94 -1.03 -2.64 -11.30
CA GLU A 94 0.07 -1.75 -10.96
C GLU A 94 -0.38 -0.59 -10.07
N VAL A 95 0.57 0.09 -9.43
CA VAL A 95 0.29 1.27 -8.59
C VAL A 95 -0.55 2.34 -9.32
N HIS A 96 -0.49 2.38 -10.66
CA HIS A 96 -1.30 3.31 -11.44
C HIS A 96 -2.77 2.91 -11.60
N ASP A 97 -3.08 1.62 -11.43
CA ASP A 97 -4.43 1.05 -11.47
C ASP A 97 -5.13 1.07 -10.09
N MET A 98 -4.41 1.44 -9.03
CA MET A 98 -5.00 1.65 -7.71
C MET A 98 -5.86 2.93 -7.65
N ASP A 99 -6.90 2.89 -6.81
CA ASP A 99 -7.70 4.08 -6.50
C ASP A 99 -6.83 5.25 -6.03
N ARG A 100 -7.23 6.46 -6.42
CA ARG A 100 -6.51 7.69 -6.07
C ARG A 100 -7.06 8.33 -4.80
N LEU A 101 -6.15 8.81 -3.96
CA LEU A 101 -6.45 9.87 -3.02
C LEU A 101 -6.72 11.16 -3.82
N ALA A 102 -7.76 11.89 -3.44
CA ALA A 102 -8.03 13.23 -3.97
C ALA A 102 -6.94 14.24 -3.57
#